data_AF-A0AAV1H3V3-F1
#
_entry.id   AF-A0AAV1H3V3-F1
#
_cell.length_a   1.000
_cell.length_b   1.000
_cell.length_c   1.000
_cell.angle_alpha   90.00
_cell.angle_beta   90.00
_cell.angle_gamma   90.00
#
_symmetry.space_group_name_H-M   'P 1'
#
loop_
_entity.id
_entity.type
_entity.pdbx_description
1 polymer ?
#
loop_
_entity_poly.entity_id
_entity_poly.type
_entity_poly.pdbx_seq_one_letter_code
_entity_poly.pdbx_strand_id
1 'polypeptide(L)'
;MVKHLTDLFTTPTPQGAASDPPRSYEVAVFDKLKEKFPLIIFSCVQLASKMSLHSHMIDNNTAVQFLHTMGLSVSKQEVINSELMVLKGLEFRLHALNPLSYVEILLEVLGHNEPSIPVDHLPHLCHNVLQFVTLQRTAIYDSLLVTTMQCGSPSTEQREKFLLVTEDCMLLGVGVIAVAAFILLVRKWEQVVAELSHITGIAQKSISDFTRVTVMHIVQSGSSAPST
;
A
#
# COMPACT_ATOMS: atom_id res chain seq x y z
N MET A 1 4.91 15.96 9.05
CA MET A 1 5.45 15.73 7.72
C MET A 1 5.28 17.00 6.96
N VAL A 2 4.07 17.46 6.61
CA VAL A 2 3.91 18.79 5.98
C VAL A 2 4.62 19.90 6.77
N LYS A 3 4.32 20.14 8.06
CA LYS A 3 5.03 21.14 8.88
C LYS A 3 6.55 20.96 8.99
N HIS A 4 7.04 19.72 9.07
CA HIS A 4 8.48 19.43 9.20
C HIS A 4 9.21 19.48 7.85
N LEU A 5 8.50 19.17 6.77
CA LEU A 5 8.88 19.45 5.39
C LEU A 5 8.84 20.96 5.17
N THR A 6 7.89 21.70 5.75
CA THR A 6 7.80 23.18 5.76
C THR A 6 8.95 23.82 6.51
N ASP A 7 9.38 23.25 7.64
CA ASP A 7 10.57 23.69 8.35
C ASP A 7 11.84 23.41 7.52
N LEU A 8 11.90 22.27 6.81
CA LEU A 8 12.93 22.02 5.78
C LEU A 8 12.81 22.99 4.58
N PHE A 9 11.59 23.41 4.22
CA PHE A 9 11.28 24.35 3.13
C PHE A 9 11.64 25.80 3.49
N THR A 10 11.79 26.13 4.77
CA THR A 10 12.02 27.51 5.29
C THR A 10 13.44 27.78 5.80
N THR A 11 14.28 26.75 5.97
CA THR A 11 15.71 26.98 6.27
C THR A 11 16.42 27.67 5.11
N PRO A 12 16.93 28.91 5.27
CA PRO A 12 17.64 29.61 4.21
C PRO A 12 18.98 28.94 3.92
N THR A 13 19.31 28.73 2.65
CA THR A 13 20.65 28.37 2.21
C THR A 13 21.64 29.45 2.67
N PRO A 14 22.80 29.10 3.27
CA PRO A 14 23.81 30.08 3.63
C PRO A 14 24.22 30.89 2.40
N GLN A 15 24.11 32.20 2.52
CA GLN A 15 24.45 33.15 1.49
C GLN A 15 25.97 33.14 1.29
N GLY A 16 26.45 32.51 0.22
CA GLY A 16 27.85 32.62 -0.20
C GLY A 16 28.45 31.36 -0.83
N ALA A 17 28.09 31.08 -2.08
CA ALA A 17 28.99 30.45 -3.05
C ALA A 17 28.42 30.63 -4.46
N ALA A 18 29.28 31.03 -5.40
CA ALA A 18 28.94 31.46 -6.73
C ALA A 18 28.38 30.33 -7.63
N SER A 19 27.36 30.70 -8.42
CA SER A 19 26.97 30.18 -9.74
C SER A 19 27.02 28.67 -9.99
N ASP A 20 25.89 28.01 -9.76
CA ASP A 20 25.39 26.92 -10.60
C ASP A 20 23.94 27.25 -10.98
N PRO A 21 23.42 26.83 -12.16
CA PRO A 21 22.03 27.04 -12.53
C PRO A 21 21.13 26.44 -11.43
N PRO A 22 19.98 27.06 -11.10
CA PRO A 22 19.17 26.63 -9.97
C PRO A 22 18.70 25.20 -10.21
N ARG A 23 19.40 24.24 -9.61
CA ARG A 23 18.97 22.85 -9.51
C ARG A 23 17.54 22.91 -8.97
N SER A 24 16.58 22.38 -9.73
CA SER A 24 15.15 22.50 -9.40
C SER A 24 14.97 22.23 -7.90
N TYR A 25 14.37 23.17 -7.18
CA TYR A 25 14.23 23.16 -5.73
C TYR A 25 13.69 21.81 -5.20
N GLU A 26 12.80 21.18 -5.97
CA GLU A 26 12.26 19.84 -5.72
C GLU A 26 13.34 18.76 -5.68
N VAL A 27 14.33 18.83 -6.56
CA VAL A 27 15.46 17.89 -6.64
C VAL A 27 16.35 18.02 -5.40
N ALA A 28 16.61 19.24 -4.94
CA ALA A 28 17.41 19.47 -3.72
C ALA A 28 16.69 18.98 -2.45
N VAL A 29 15.35 19.10 -2.40
CA VAL A 29 14.52 18.55 -1.33
C VAL A 29 14.52 17.02 -1.37
N PHE A 30 14.33 16.45 -2.56
CA PHE A 30 14.37 15.01 -2.74
C PHE A 30 15.73 14.42 -2.34
N ASP A 31 16.83 15.06 -2.74
CA ASP A 31 18.18 14.65 -2.37
C ASP A 31 18.38 14.66 -0.84
N LYS A 32 17.88 15.67 -0.12
CA LYS A 32 17.91 15.73 1.36
C LYS A 32 17.02 14.69 2.04
N LEU A 33 15.86 14.40 1.46
CA LEU A 33 14.92 13.41 2.01
C LEU A 33 15.40 11.98 1.73
N LYS A 34 16.09 11.80 0.61
CA LYS A 34 16.59 10.51 0.14
C LYS A 34 17.47 9.81 1.15
N GLU A 35 18.39 10.56 1.75
CA GLU A 35 19.28 10.04 2.79
C GLU A 35 18.55 9.62 4.07
N LYS A 36 17.37 10.22 4.34
CA LYS A 36 16.56 9.93 5.52
C LYS A 36 15.46 8.89 5.27
N PHE A 37 15.18 8.52 4.01
CA PHE A 37 14.10 7.60 3.68
C PHE A 37 14.15 6.29 4.45
N PRO A 38 15.29 5.59 4.55
CA PRO A 38 15.32 4.32 5.26
C PRO A 38 14.96 4.47 6.74
N LEU A 39 15.45 5.54 7.38
CA LEU A 39 15.12 5.85 8.78
C LEU A 39 13.63 6.16 8.95
N ILE A 40 13.04 6.93 8.02
CA ILE A 40 11.61 7.27 8.05
C ILE A 40 10.75 6.02 7.84
N ILE A 41 11.07 5.21 6.82
CA ILE A 41 10.36 3.95 6.51
C ILE A 41 10.42 3.02 7.72
N PHE A 42 11.61 2.83 8.31
CA PHE A 42 11.76 1.95 9.46
C PHE A 42 11.04 2.50 10.70
N SER A 43 11.01 3.82 10.90
CA SER A 43 10.22 4.45 11.96
C SER A 43 8.72 4.19 11.78
N CYS A 44 8.20 4.22 10.54
CA CYS A 44 6.82 3.82 10.26
C CYS A 44 6.55 2.35 10.63
N VAL A 45 7.50 1.45 10.33
CA VAL A 45 7.41 0.02 10.70
C VAL A 45 7.41 -0.16 12.22
N GLN A 46 8.27 0.56 12.95
CA GLN A 46 8.29 0.54 14.41
C GLN A 46 6.97 1.03 15.01
N LEU A 47 6.43 2.14 14.51
CA LEU A 47 5.14 2.66 14.95
C LEU A 47 4.01 1.66 14.68
N ALA A 48 3.98 1.05 13.49
CA ALA A 48 3.01 0.02 13.15
C ALA A 48 3.13 -1.21 14.08
N SER A 49 4.35 -1.65 14.39
CA SER A 49 4.59 -2.74 15.35
C SER A 49 4.09 -2.39 16.76
N LYS A 50 4.31 -1.16 17.23
CA LYS A 50 3.83 -0.69 18.54
C LYS A 50 2.31 -0.58 18.60
N MET A 51 1.67 -0.25 17.48
CA MET A 51 0.21 -0.16 17.35
C MET A 51 -0.46 -1.54 17.27
N SER A 52 0.26 -2.57 16.80
CA SER A 52 -0.24 -3.93 16.80
C SER A 52 -0.18 -4.51 18.22
N LEU A 53 -1.34 -4.82 18.79
CA LEU A 53 -1.53 -5.20 20.20
C LEU A 53 -0.73 -6.44 20.65
N HIS A 54 -0.13 -7.20 19.73
CA HIS A 54 0.44 -8.52 20.01
C HIS A 54 1.96 -8.64 19.93
N SER A 55 2.72 -7.60 19.56
CA SER A 55 4.17 -7.73 19.55
C SER A 55 4.90 -6.40 19.70
N HIS A 56 5.53 -6.19 20.86
CA HIS A 56 6.61 -5.22 21.02
C HIS A 56 7.90 -5.75 20.35
N MET A 57 7.80 -6.20 19.10
CA MET A 57 8.82 -6.98 18.40
C MET A 57 10.03 -6.11 18.04
N ILE A 58 9.80 -4.82 17.77
CA ILE A 58 10.83 -3.90 17.31
C ILE A 58 11.02 -2.77 18.34
N ASP A 59 11.98 -2.96 19.24
CA ASP A 59 12.44 -1.90 20.12
C ASP A 59 13.47 -0.99 19.44
N ASN A 60 13.88 0.08 20.11
CA ASN A 60 14.84 1.05 19.56
C ASN A 60 16.25 0.44 19.36
N ASN A 61 16.61 -0.63 20.09
CA ASN A 61 17.91 -1.28 19.93
C ASN A 61 17.94 -2.12 18.66
N THR A 62 16.90 -2.93 18.45
CA THR A 62 16.67 -3.70 17.23
C THR A 62 16.63 -2.79 16.01
N ALA A 63 16.00 -1.62 16.14
CA ALA A 63 15.96 -0.62 15.08
C ALA A 63 17.34 -0.08 14.69
N VAL A 64 18.12 0.35 15.68
CA VAL A 64 19.49 0.85 15.45
C VAL A 64 20.35 -0.25 14.83
N GLN A 65 20.28 -1.47 15.35
CA GLN A 65 21.06 -2.60 14.82
C GLN A 65 20.68 -2.90 13.36
N PHE A 66 19.39 -2.95 13.04
CA PHE A 66 18.93 -3.16 11.67
C PHE A 66 19.41 -2.05 10.72
N LEU A 67 19.26 -0.78 11.10
CA LEU A 67 19.71 0.34 10.27
C LEU A 67 21.23 0.32 10.06
N HIS A 68 22.02 -0.10 11.06
CA HIS A 68 23.45 -0.34 10.88
C HIS A 68 23.76 -1.45 9.88
N THR A 69 23.00 -2.55 9.88
CA THR A 69 23.18 -3.63 8.87
C THR A 69 22.84 -3.15 7.45
N MET A 70 22.01 -2.11 7.32
CA MET A 70 21.70 -1.45 6.04
C MET A 70 22.72 -0.35 5.67
N GLY A 71 23.80 -0.20 6.44
CA GLY A 71 24.87 0.80 6.20
C GLY A 71 24.59 2.19 6.77
N LEU A 72 23.55 2.36 7.60
CA LEU A 72 23.18 3.65 8.19
C LEU A 72 23.66 3.76 9.63
N SER A 73 24.50 4.74 9.90
CA SER A 73 24.93 5.04 11.27
C SER A 73 23.92 5.96 11.93
N VAL A 74 23.07 5.41 12.80
CA VAL A 74 22.03 6.18 13.51
C VAL A 74 22.10 5.92 15.01
N SER A 75 21.92 6.99 15.79
CA SER A 75 21.77 6.91 17.23
C SER A 75 20.33 6.57 17.63
N LYS A 76 20.15 6.07 18.85
CA LYS A 76 18.81 5.85 19.42
C LYS A 76 17.98 7.13 19.46
N GLN A 77 18.62 8.27 19.71
CA GLN A 77 17.95 9.57 19.75
C GLN A 77 17.41 9.96 18.37
N GLU A 78 18.16 9.68 17.31
CA GLU A 78 17.71 9.92 15.93
C GLU A 78 16.52 9.05 15.55
N VAL A 79 16.49 7.79 15.98
CA VAL A 79 15.33 6.89 15.80
C VAL A 79 14.10 7.46 16.49
N ILE A 80 14.20 7.83 17.77
CA ILE A 80 13.08 8.41 18.54
C ILE A 80 12.60 9.73 17.91
N ASN A 81 13.52 10.59 17.51
CA ASN A 81 13.18 11.85 16.85
C ASN A 81 12.46 11.61 15.52
N SER A 82 12.87 10.60 14.75
CA SER A 82 12.21 10.20 13.51
C SER A 82 10.80 9.67 13.75
N GLU A 83 10.60 8.80 14.75
CA GLU A 83 9.26 8.34 15.15
C GLU A 83 8.34 9.52 15.51
N LEU A 84 8.83 10.44 16.34
CA LEU A 84 8.08 11.64 16.72
C LEU A 84 7.77 12.53 15.52
N MET A 85 8.69 12.64 14.55
CA MET A 85 8.46 13.36 13.31
C MET A 85 7.34 12.72 12.47
N VAL A 86 7.32 11.39 12.37
CA VAL A 86 6.25 10.65 11.68
C VAL A 86 4.92 10.86 12.40
N LEU A 87 4.86 10.69 13.72
CA LEU A 87 3.66 10.91 14.53
C LEU A 87 3.10 12.33 14.38
N LYS A 88 3.94 13.35 14.55
CA LYS A 88 3.57 14.76 14.30
C LYS A 88 3.08 14.94 12.87
N GLY A 89 3.63 14.18 11.93
CA GLY A 89 3.23 14.25 10.54
C GLY A 89 1.93 13.61 10.16
N LEU A 90 1.53 12.60 10.91
CA LEU A 90 0.19 12.03 10.86
C LEU A 90 -0.77 12.78 11.78
N GLU A 91 -0.31 13.86 12.44
CA GLU A 91 -1.09 14.58 13.47
C GLU A 91 -1.61 13.63 14.56
N PHE A 92 -0.82 12.60 14.87
CA PHE A 92 -1.18 11.52 15.79
C PHE A 92 -2.45 10.75 15.38
N ARG A 93 -2.92 10.88 14.13
CA ARG A 93 -4.03 10.13 13.56
C ARG A 93 -3.54 8.78 13.04
N LEU A 94 -3.46 7.80 13.94
CA LEU A 94 -2.98 6.44 13.63
C LEU A 94 -4.12 5.44 13.37
N HIS A 95 -5.37 5.81 13.63
CA HIS A 95 -6.54 4.94 13.53
C HIS A 95 -7.16 4.85 12.13
N ALA A 96 -6.34 4.88 11.09
CA ALA A 96 -6.85 4.71 9.73
C ALA A 96 -7.27 3.25 9.51
N LEU A 97 -8.48 3.05 8.99
CA LEU A 97 -8.91 1.74 8.49
C LEU A 97 -7.91 1.32 7.41
N ASN A 98 -7.26 0.18 7.61
CA ASN A 98 -6.32 -0.36 6.64
C ASN A 98 -7.07 -1.29 5.66
N PRO A 99 -6.51 -1.57 4.48
CA PRO A 99 -7.13 -2.46 3.50
C PRO A 99 -7.48 -3.86 4.05
N LEU A 100 -6.68 -4.36 5.00
CA LEU A 100 -6.95 -5.65 5.63
C LEU A 100 -8.23 -5.62 6.49
N SER A 101 -8.49 -4.52 7.21
CA SER A 101 -9.73 -4.36 7.97
C SER A 101 -10.96 -4.41 7.06
N TYR A 102 -10.89 -3.84 5.85
CA TYR A 102 -11.97 -3.97 4.88
C TYR A 102 -12.16 -5.43 4.45
N VAL A 103 -11.07 -6.15 4.18
CA VAL A 103 -11.11 -7.59 3.84
C VAL A 103 -11.77 -8.40 4.96
N GLU A 104 -11.37 -8.19 6.21
CA GLU A 104 -11.90 -8.92 7.37
C GLU A 104 -13.39 -8.65 7.57
N ILE A 105 -13.79 -7.38 7.56
CA ILE A 105 -15.21 -6.99 7.71
C ILE A 105 -16.05 -7.59 6.57
N LEU A 106 -15.57 -7.51 5.33
CA LEU A 106 -16.32 -8.01 4.18
C LEU A 106 -16.40 -9.54 4.17
N LEU A 107 -15.36 -10.26 4.60
CA LEU A 107 -15.41 -11.72 4.74
C LEU A 107 -16.42 -12.15 5.80
N GLU A 108 -16.49 -11.44 6.92
CA GLU A 108 -17.49 -11.70 7.97
C GLU A 108 -18.91 -11.51 7.44
N VAL A 109 -19.17 -10.38 6.77
CA VAL A 109 -20.50 -10.10 6.18
C VAL A 109 -20.84 -11.11 5.08
N LEU A 110 -19.87 -11.50 4.24
CA LEU A 110 -20.05 -12.50 3.20
C LEU A 110 -20.42 -13.86 3.79
N GLY A 111 -19.71 -14.31 4.83
CA GLY A 111 -19.98 -15.57 5.51
C GLY A 111 -21.33 -15.59 6.20
N HIS A 112 -21.77 -14.44 6.74
CA HIS A 112 -23.08 -14.27 7.34
C HIS A 112 -24.22 -14.33 6.30
N ASN A 113 -24.07 -13.60 5.18
CA ASN A 113 -25.10 -13.49 4.16
C ASN A 113 -25.22 -14.76 3.31
N GLU A 114 -24.11 -15.42 3.02
CA GLU A 114 -24.06 -16.64 2.22
C GLU A 114 -23.32 -17.78 2.95
N PRO A 115 -23.99 -18.48 3.87
CA PRO A 115 -23.40 -19.60 4.62
C PRO A 115 -22.93 -20.76 3.73
N SER A 116 -23.38 -20.79 2.48
CA SER A 116 -22.95 -21.76 1.49
C SER A 116 -21.48 -21.55 1.07
N ILE A 117 -20.92 -20.34 1.22
CA ILE A 117 -19.54 -20.00 0.85
C ILE A 117 -18.60 -20.37 2.02
N PRO A 118 -17.60 -21.24 1.81
CA PRO A 118 -16.68 -21.64 2.88
C PRO A 118 -15.64 -20.53 3.13
N VAL A 119 -16.05 -19.46 3.81
CA VAL A 119 -15.21 -18.28 4.06
C VAL A 119 -14.01 -18.57 4.96
N ASP A 120 -14.06 -19.60 5.81
CA ASP A 120 -12.99 -19.94 6.76
C ASP A 120 -11.61 -20.16 6.12
N HIS A 121 -11.57 -20.53 4.83
CA HIS A 121 -10.32 -20.77 4.10
C HIS A 121 -9.81 -19.55 3.32
N LEU A 122 -10.62 -18.49 3.19
CA LEU A 122 -10.25 -17.29 2.44
C LEU A 122 -9.31 -16.32 3.16
N PRO A 123 -9.36 -16.10 4.49
CA PRO A 123 -8.56 -15.07 5.17
C PRO A 123 -7.06 -15.15 4.85
N HIS A 124 -6.47 -16.34 4.99
CA HIS A 124 -5.04 -16.52 4.74
C HIS A 124 -4.66 -16.21 3.29
N LEU A 125 -5.49 -16.64 2.33
CA LEU A 125 -5.24 -16.36 0.92
C LEU A 125 -5.46 -14.88 0.59
N CYS A 126 -6.45 -14.24 1.20
CA CYS A 126 -6.68 -12.80 1.05
C CYS A 126 -5.48 -12.00 1.57
N HIS A 127 -4.84 -12.39 2.66
CA HIS A 127 -3.59 -11.79 3.12
C HIS A 127 -2.49 -11.87 2.06
N ASN A 128 -2.27 -13.05 1.48
CA ASN A 128 -1.23 -13.25 0.46
C ASN A 128 -1.53 -12.44 -0.81
N VAL A 129 -2.79 -12.41 -1.24
CA VAL A 129 -3.24 -11.60 -2.38
C VAL A 129 -3.06 -10.11 -2.09
N LEU A 130 -3.46 -9.62 -0.91
CA LEU A 130 -3.30 -8.22 -0.54
C LEU A 130 -1.83 -7.81 -0.48
N GLN A 131 -0.95 -8.68 0.03
CA GLN A 131 0.50 -8.46 -0.02
C GLN A 131 1.00 -8.36 -1.46
N PHE A 132 0.60 -9.29 -2.34
CA PHE A 132 0.96 -9.26 -3.75
C PHE A 132 0.49 -7.97 -4.44
N VAL A 133 -0.77 -7.60 -4.26
CA VAL A 133 -1.35 -6.37 -4.83
C VAL A 133 -0.63 -5.12 -4.31
N THR A 134 -0.22 -5.11 -3.04
CA THR A 134 0.53 -4.00 -2.46
C THR A 134 1.92 -3.87 -3.08
N LEU A 135 2.60 -4.99 -3.34
CA LEU A 135 3.93 -5.00 -3.98
C LEU A 135 3.87 -4.66 -5.46
N GLN A 136 2.82 -5.10 -6.16
CA GLN A 136 2.61 -4.88 -7.59
C GLN A 136 1.63 -3.74 -7.88
N ARG A 137 1.41 -2.83 -6.92
CA ARG A 137 0.35 -1.82 -6.95
C ARG A 137 0.36 -1.02 -8.25
N THR A 138 1.49 -0.44 -8.63
CA THR A 138 1.61 0.35 -9.86
C THR A 138 1.23 -0.46 -11.10
N ALA A 139 1.81 -1.65 -11.28
CA ALA A 139 1.58 -2.49 -12.45
C ALA A 139 0.10 -2.96 -12.57
N ILE A 140 -0.50 -3.34 -11.45
CA ILE A 140 -1.90 -3.78 -11.37
C ILE A 140 -2.84 -2.62 -11.69
N TYR A 141 -2.67 -1.46 -11.04
CA TYR A 141 -3.56 -0.33 -11.25
C TYR A 141 -3.40 0.31 -12.63
N ASP A 142 -2.19 0.34 -13.20
CA ASP A 142 -1.98 0.75 -14.60
C ASP A 142 -2.71 -0.19 -15.58
N SER A 143 -2.64 -1.49 -15.33
CA SER A 143 -3.35 -2.49 -16.13
C SER A 143 -4.87 -2.41 -15.95
N LEU A 144 -5.33 -2.09 -14.74
CA LEU A 144 -6.73 -1.89 -14.42
C LEU A 144 -7.28 -0.64 -15.09
N LEU A 145 -6.50 0.45 -15.14
CA LEU A 145 -6.83 1.66 -15.88
C LEU A 145 -7.04 1.34 -17.37
N VAL A 146 -6.07 0.69 -18.00
CA VAL A 146 -6.15 0.31 -19.42
C VAL A 146 -7.37 -0.59 -19.69
N THR A 147 -7.61 -1.57 -18.81
CA THR A 147 -8.76 -2.48 -18.90
C THR A 147 -10.10 -1.75 -18.81
N THR A 148 -10.25 -0.90 -17.79
CA THR A 148 -11.51 -0.19 -17.50
C THR A 148 -11.85 0.81 -18.60
N MET A 149 -10.83 1.47 -19.16
CA MET A 149 -11.01 2.49 -20.19
C MET A 149 -11.11 1.92 -21.61
N GLN A 150 -10.80 0.64 -21.79
CA GLN A 150 -10.67 0.00 -23.11
C GLN A 150 -9.75 0.80 -24.06
N CYS A 151 -8.76 1.50 -23.50
CA CYS A 151 -7.86 2.40 -24.21
C CYS A 151 -6.42 2.06 -23.84
N GLY A 152 -5.60 1.72 -24.84
CA GLY A 152 -4.18 1.37 -24.65
C GLY A 152 -3.29 2.54 -24.22
N SER A 153 -3.77 3.78 -24.35
CA SER A 153 -3.04 5.00 -23.98
C SER A 153 -3.95 5.99 -23.25
N PRO A 154 -4.15 5.84 -21.93
CA PRO A 154 -4.96 6.76 -21.12
C PRO A 154 -4.34 8.16 -21.09
N SER A 155 -5.15 9.21 -21.23
CA SER A 155 -4.71 10.60 -21.13
C SER A 155 -4.35 11.00 -19.69
N THR A 156 -3.65 12.12 -19.51
CA THR A 156 -3.27 12.63 -18.18
C THR A 156 -4.48 12.86 -17.28
N GLU A 157 -5.54 13.51 -17.80
CA GLU A 157 -6.78 13.75 -17.03
C GLU A 157 -7.45 12.44 -16.58
N GLN A 158 -7.38 11.40 -17.41
CA GLN A 158 -7.96 10.10 -17.09
C GLN A 158 -7.16 9.40 -15.98
N ARG A 159 -5.84 9.49 -16.03
CA ARG A 159 -4.96 9.01 -14.96
C ARG A 159 -5.24 9.73 -13.65
N GLU A 160 -5.38 11.05 -13.67
CA GLU A 160 -5.68 11.85 -12.48
C GLU A 160 -7.02 11.45 -11.84
N LYS A 161 -8.08 11.27 -12.65
CA LYS A 161 -9.38 10.78 -12.14
C LYS A 161 -9.28 9.37 -11.56
N PHE A 162 -8.43 8.52 -12.13
CA PHE A 162 -8.22 7.16 -11.67
C PHE A 162 -7.40 7.05 -10.39
N LEU A 163 -6.64 8.10 -10.00
CA LEU A 163 -5.95 8.11 -8.69
C LEU A 163 -6.94 7.95 -7.53
N LEU A 164 -8.19 8.40 -7.66
CA LEU A 164 -9.19 8.16 -6.62
C LEU A 164 -9.51 6.66 -6.46
N VAL A 165 -9.42 5.89 -7.55
CA VAL A 165 -9.61 4.42 -7.55
C VAL A 165 -8.44 3.72 -6.87
N THR A 166 -7.23 4.27 -6.94
CA THR A 166 -6.05 3.67 -6.28
C THR A 166 -6.11 3.80 -4.76
N GLU A 167 -6.82 4.80 -4.25
CA GLU A 167 -6.99 5.04 -2.81
C GLU A 167 -8.27 4.42 -2.23
N ASP A 168 -9.11 3.81 -3.06
CA ASP A 168 -10.34 3.15 -2.62
C ASP A 168 -10.03 1.80 -1.96
N CYS A 169 -9.94 1.82 -0.63
CA CYS A 169 -9.69 0.63 0.18
C CYS A 169 -10.85 -0.38 0.15
N MET A 170 -12.09 0.07 -0.13
CA MET A 170 -13.24 -0.82 -0.26
C MET A 170 -13.16 -1.62 -1.55
N LEU A 171 -12.85 -0.95 -2.68
CA LEU A 171 -12.57 -1.60 -3.95
C LEU A 171 -11.42 -2.60 -3.84
N LEU A 172 -10.33 -2.20 -3.19
CA LEU A 172 -9.20 -3.08 -2.93
C LEU A 172 -9.63 -4.31 -2.11
N GLY A 173 -10.42 -4.11 -1.05
CA GLY A 173 -10.95 -5.19 -0.22
C GLY A 173 -11.78 -6.20 -1.00
N VAL A 174 -12.78 -5.75 -1.76
CA VAL A 174 -13.62 -6.65 -2.59
C VAL A 174 -12.79 -7.34 -3.68
N GLY A 175 -11.84 -6.63 -4.29
CA GLY A 175 -10.97 -7.16 -5.33
C GLY A 175 -10.07 -8.29 -4.79
N VAL A 176 -9.49 -8.09 -3.61
CA VAL A 176 -8.68 -9.12 -2.93
C VAL A 176 -9.49 -10.37 -2.61
N ILE A 177 -10.70 -10.21 -2.05
CA ILE A 177 -11.57 -11.35 -1.74
C ILE A 177 -11.98 -12.08 -3.03
N ALA A 178 -12.35 -11.34 -4.07
CA ALA A 178 -12.74 -11.93 -5.35
C ALA A 178 -11.59 -12.71 -6.01
N VAL A 179 -10.34 -12.23 -5.93
CA VAL A 179 -9.15 -12.96 -6.40
C VAL A 179 -8.91 -14.22 -5.57
N ALA A 180 -8.97 -14.13 -4.24
CA ALA A 180 -8.80 -15.31 -3.37
C ALA A 180 -9.88 -16.37 -3.64
N ALA A 181 -11.14 -15.93 -3.80
CA ALA A 181 -12.25 -16.79 -4.17
C ALA A 181 -12.08 -17.39 -5.57
N PHE A 182 -11.52 -16.66 -6.53
CA PHE A 182 -11.25 -17.20 -7.86
C PHE A 182 -10.24 -18.35 -7.79
N ILE A 183 -9.17 -18.17 -7.00
CA ILE A 183 -8.10 -19.16 -6.85
C ILE A 183 -8.60 -20.41 -6.11
N LEU A 184 -9.32 -20.24 -5.00
CA LEU A 184 -9.67 -21.36 -4.11
C LEU A 184 -11.07 -21.93 -4.36
N LEU A 185 -12.02 -21.10 -4.79
CA LEU A 185 -13.45 -21.39 -4.86
C LEU A 185 -14.05 -21.08 -6.24
N VAL A 186 -13.31 -21.36 -7.32
CA VAL A 186 -13.69 -20.99 -8.70
C VAL A 186 -15.15 -21.31 -9.07
N ARG A 187 -15.70 -22.43 -8.58
CA ARG A 187 -17.10 -22.85 -8.85
C ARG A 187 -18.15 -21.95 -8.20
N LYS A 188 -17.81 -21.23 -7.13
CA LYS A 188 -18.68 -20.30 -6.40
C LYS A 188 -18.28 -18.85 -6.64
N TRP A 189 -17.32 -18.60 -7.53
CA TRP A 189 -16.75 -17.26 -7.72
C TRP A 189 -17.80 -16.24 -8.18
N GLU A 190 -18.67 -16.61 -9.13
CA GLU A 190 -19.75 -15.72 -9.59
C GLU A 190 -20.70 -15.34 -8.46
N GLN A 191 -21.03 -16.29 -7.58
CA GLN A 191 -21.84 -16.05 -6.38
C GLN A 191 -21.13 -15.09 -5.41
N VAL A 192 -19.83 -15.31 -5.15
CA VAL A 192 -19.02 -14.41 -4.31
C VAL A 192 -19.01 -12.99 -4.89
N VAL A 193 -18.81 -12.84 -6.20
CA VAL A 193 -18.79 -11.52 -6.86
C VAL A 193 -20.16 -10.85 -6.81
N ALA A 194 -21.24 -11.59 -7.00
CA ALA A 194 -22.60 -11.09 -6.90
C ALA A 194 -22.90 -10.55 -5.48
N GLU A 195 -22.53 -11.30 -4.44
CA GLU A 195 -22.72 -10.89 -3.06
C GLU A 195 -21.85 -9.70 -2.66
N LEU A 196 -20.56 -9.71 -3.02
CA LEU A 196 -19.69 -8.56 -2.75
C LEU A 196 -20.21 -7.29 -3.43
N SER A 197 -20.74 -7.42 -4.65
CA SER A 197 -21.40 -6.32 -5.36
C SER A 197 -22.66 -5.85 -4.64
N HIS A 198 -23.46 -6.78 -4.12
CA HIS A 198 -24.66 -6.47 -3.35
C HIS A 198 -24.34 -5.73 -2.03
N ILE A 199 -23.34 -6.20 -1.28
CA ILE A 199 -22.92 -5.65 0.02
C ILE A 199 -22.34 -4.24 -0.14
N THR A 200 -21.54 -4.01 -1.18
CA THR A 200 -20.75 -2.77 -1.32
C THR A 200 -21.30 -1.78 -2.33
N GLY A 201 -22.23 -2.20 -3.19
CA GLY A 201 -22.70 -1.41 -4.34
C GLY A 201 -21.68 -1.29 -5.48
N ILE A 202 -20.50 -1.89 -5.37
CA ILE A 202 -19.48 -1.89 -6.41
C ILE A 202 -19.95 -2.79 -7.57
N ALA A 203 -19.89 -2.31 -8.80
CA ALA A 203 -20.34 -3.08 -9.95
C ALA A 203 -19.56 -4.40 -10.11
N GLN A 204 -20.29 -5.51 -10.36
CA GLN A 204 -19.69 -6.83 -10.59
C GLN A 204 -18.59 -6.79 -11.67
N LYS A 205 -18.79 -5.99 -12.74
CA LYS A 205 -17.79 -5.81 -13.79
C LYS A 205 -16.45 -5.28 -13.24
N SER A 206 -16.48 -4.29 -12.35
CA SER A 206 -15.28 -3.71 -11.75
C SER A 206 -14.54 -4.74 -10.89
N ILE A 207 -15.28 -5.56 -10.13
CA ILE A 207 -14.72 -6.65 -9.30
C ILE A 207 -14.09 -7.72 -10.20
N SER A 208 -14.77 -8.09 -11.29
CA SER A 208 -14.28 -9.05 -12.28
C SER A 208 -13.05 -8.55 -13.02
N ASP A 209 -13.01 -7.28 -13.41
CA ASP A 209 -11.87 -6.66 -14.08
C ASP A 209 -10.65 -6.62 -13.14
N PHE A 210 -10.85 -6.23 -11.88
CA PHE A 210 -9.81 -6.28 -10.85
C PHE A 210 -9.26 -7.70 -10.67
N THR A 211 -10.16 -8.68 -10.59
CA THR A 211 -9.80 -10.09 -10.43
C THR A 211 -8.95 -10.58 -11.60
N ARG A 212 -9.43 -10.34 -12.83
CA ARG A 212 -8.76 -10.75 -14.06
C ARG A 212 -7.36 -10.14 -14.18
N VAL A 213 -7.24 -8.84 -13.93
CA VAL A 213 -5.95 -8.13 -13.99
C VAL A 213 -4.99 -8.69 -12.95
N THR A 214 -5.43 -8.84 -11.70
CA THR A 214 -4.56 -9.34 -10.63
C THR A 214 -4.08 -10.77 -10.90
N VAL A 215 -4.98 -11.67 -11.32
CA VAL A 215 -4.62 -13.05 -11.66
C VAL A 215 -3.64 -13.11 -12.84
N MET A 216 -3.80 -12.24 -13.85
CA MET A 216 -2.86 -12.13 -14.96
C MET A 216 -1.44 -11.80 -14.46
N HIS A 217 -1.30 -10.83 -13.55
CA HIS A 217 -0.01 -10.47 -12.94
C HIS A 217 0.58 -11.58 -12.09
N ILE A 218 -0.25 -12.33 -11.34
CA ILE A 218 0.19 -13.50 -10.56
C ILE A 218 0.79 -14.56 -11.49
N VAL A 219 0.10 -14.90 -12.58
CA VAL A 219 0.54 -15.95 -13.53
C VAL A 219 1.80 -15.51 -14.30
N GLN A 220 1.87 -14.25 -14.72
CA GLN A 220 3.04 -13.71 -15.43
C GLN A 220 4.28 -13.67 -14.55
N SER A 221 4.14 -13.31 -13.27
CA SER A 221 5.24 -13.30 -12.30
C SER A 221 5.80 -14.70 -12.03
N GLY A 222 4.94 -15.73 -12.07
CA GLY A 222 5.36 -17.13 -11.92
C GLY A 222 6.11 -17.70 -13.13
N SER A 223 5.84 -17.17 -14.33
CA SER A 223 6.49 -17.58 -15.59
C SER A 223 7.92 -17.03 -15.73
N SER A 224 8.21 -15.90 -15.08
CA SER A 224 9.54 -15.25 -15.13
C SER A 224 10.55 -15.80 -14.11
N ALA A 225 10.22 -16.83 -13.32
CA ALA A 225 11.19 -17.47 -12.44
C ALA A 225 12.20 -18.26 -13.29
N PRO A 226 13.54 -18.01 -13.16
CA PRO A 226 14.52 -18.77 -13.90
C PRO A 226 14.44 -20.23 -13.46
N SER A 227 14.32 -21.12 -14.45
CA SER A 227 14.61 -22.54 -14.30
C SER A 227 16.00 -22.70 -13.70
N THR A 228 16.05 -23.05 -12.42
CA THR A 228 17.27 -23.56 -11.76
C THR A 228 17.66 -24.91 -12.32
#